data_AF-A0A1I3AW69-F1
#
_entry.id   AF-A0A1I3AW69-F1
#
_cell.length_a   1.000
_cell.length_b   1.000
_cell.length_c   1.000
_cell.angle_alpha   90.00
_cell.angle_beta   90.00
_cell.angle_gamma   90.00
#
_symmetry.space_group_name_H-M   'P 1'
#
loop_
_entity.id
_entity.type
_entity.pdbx_description
1 polymer ?
#
loop_
_entity_poly.entity_id
_entity_poly.type
_entity_poly.pdbx_seq_one_letter_code
_entity_poly.pdbx_strand_id
1 'polypeptide(L)'
;MATEKKVEKTDQYSKESLAEMIGGYKGLIETFKKHMQWIELSHYFNPKGLHGPDHTQRVMLLAILIGQLYRISEEEEKILIFSSLYHDIGRHNDQKDSFHGTKSVQKVKALKRRMHLTCSQELDIATMIIKYHSVDDSIAMEEHKRIQRFWSHKAYTTMSKLYLIFKDADNLDRVRISDLDIRYLRNKESVKLTSFAEDLYCFHQKESSVIPFLK
;
A
#
# COMPACT_ATOMS: atom_id res chain seq x y z
N MET A 1 -23.21 8.71 21.32
CA MET A 1 -21.98 8.16 21.93
C MET A 1 -21.54 6.98 21.07
N ALA A 2 -20.55 7.17 20.21
CA ALA A 2 -19.98 6.09 19.43
C ALA A 2 -19.04 5.30 20.34
N THR A 3 -19.34 4.04 20.58
CA THR A 3 -18.48 3.12 21.32
C THR A 3 -17.19 2.93 20.53
N GLU A 4 -16.07 3.41 21.07
CA GLU A 4 -14.74 3.04 20.60
C GLU A 4 -14.61 1.53 20.75
N LYS A 5 -14.68 0.80 19.63
CA LYS A 5 -14.28 -0.61 19.60
C LYS A 5 -12.77 -0.64 19.82
N LYS A 6 -12.36 -0.79 21.08
CA LYS A 6 -11.01 -1.19 21.44
C LYS A 6 -10.83 -2.58 20.84
N VAL A 7 -10.06 -2.70 19.76
CA VAL A 7 -9.73 -4.00 19.19
C VAL A 7 -8.89 -4.71 20.23
N GLU A 8 -9.45 -5.74 20.85
CA GLU A 8 -8.73 -6.53 21.85
C GLU A 8 -7.55 -7.22 21.18
N LYS A 9 -6.41 -7.30 21.88
CA LYS A 9 -5.17 -7.93 21.37
C LYS A 9 -5.37 -9.39 20.90
N THR A 10 -6.44 -10.04 21.34
CA THR A 10 -6.83 -11.41 21.00
C THR A 10 -7.40 -11.58 19.60
N ASP A 11 -7.84 -10.50 18.94
CA ASP A 11 -8.39 -10.54 17.57
C ASP A 11 -7.33 -10.27 16.48
N GLN A 12 -6.06 -10.09 16.86
CA GLN A 12 -4.95 -9.81 15.95
C GLN A 12 -4.34 -11.09 15.40
N TYR A 13 -3.79 -11.00 14.18
CA TYR A 13 -3.06 -12.11 13.59
C TYR A 13 -1.68 -12.31 14.21
N SER A 14 -1.36 -13.53 14.61
CA SER A 14 0.03 -13.93 14.89
C SER A 14 0.79 -14.19 13.59
N LYS A 15 2.13 -14.11 13.62
CA LYS A 15 2.97 -14.44 12.45
C LYS A 15 2.72 -15.86 11.95
N GLU A 16 2.49 -16.80 12.86
CA GLU A 16 2.21 -18.21 12.56
C GLU A 16 0.88 -18.35 11.83
N SER A 17 -0.19 -17.72 12.34
CA SER A 17 -1.51 -17.78 11.70
C SER A 17 -1.52 -17.15 10.31
N LEU A 18 -0.80 -16.04 10.11
CA LEU A 18 -0.65 -15.43 8.78
C LEU A 18 0.10 -16.34 7.83
N ALA A 19 1.19 -16.96 8.28
CA ALA A 19 1.94 -17.90 7.47
C ALA A 19 1.04 -19.05 7.00
N GLU A 20 0.21 -19.61 7.87
CA GLU A 20 -0.75 -20.65 7.48
C GLU A 20 -1.77 -20.14 6.44
N MET A 21 -2.31 -18.95 6.63
CA MET A 21 -3.31 -18.37 5.73
C MET A 21 -2.81 -18.06 4.32
N ILE A 22 -1.55 -17.61 4.19
CA ILE A 22 -0.96 -17.24 2.89
C ILE A 22 -0.11 -18.35 2.26
N GLY A 23 -0.02 -19.53 2.89
CA GLY A 23 0.81 -20.64 2.40
C GLY A 23 2.32 -20.43 2.65
N GLY A 24 2.67 -19.66 3.67
CA GLY A 24 4.01 -19.34 4.13
C GLY A 24 4.58 -18.05 3.50
N TYR A 25 5.57 -17.45 4.16
CA TYR A 25 6.15 -16.18 3.71
C TYR A 25 7.07 -16.29 2.49
N LYS A 26 7.40 -17.49 2.01
CA LYS A 26 8.37 -17.67 0.93
C LYS A 26 7.97 -16.90 -0.34
N GLY A 27 6.73 -17.06 -0.79
CA GLY A 27 6.22 -16.35 -1.97
C GLY A 27 6.21 -14.84 -1.78
N LEU A 28 5.73 -14.36 -0.63
CA LEU A 28 5.75 -12.95 -0.26
C LEU A 28 7.19 -12.38 -0.30
N ILE A 29 8.16 -13.07 0.32
CA ILE A 29 9.57 -12.66 0.36
C ILE A 29 10.17 -12.61 -1.05
N GLU A 30 9.90 -13.60 -1.88
CA GLU A 30 10.39 -13.66 -3.27
C GLU A 30 9.84 -12.50 -4.11
N THR A 31 8.53 -12.27 -4.06
CA THR A 31 7.88 -11.12 -4.70
C THR A 31 8.47 -9.81 -4.18
N PHE A 32 8.57 -9.64 -2.86
CA PHE A 32 9.08 -8.42 -2.25
C PHE A 32 10.53 -8.13 -2.69
N LYS A 33 11.43 -9.12 -2.59
CA LYS A 33 12.83 -9.01 -3.03
C LYS A 33 12.95 -8.62 -4.49
N LYS A 34 12.19 -9.28 -5.36
CA LYS A 34 12.19 -9.01 -6.80
C LYS A 34 11.87 -7.55 -7.10
N HIS A 35 11.05 -6.90 -6.28
CA HIS A 35 10.59 -5.55 -6.57
C HIS A 35 11.34 -4.43 -5.81
N MET A 36 12.12 -4.75 -4.78
CA MET A 36 12.97 -3.76 -4.09
C MET A 36 13.93 -3.02 -5.03
N GLN A 37 14.42 -3.68 -6.09
CA GLN A 37 15.32 -3.08 -7.07
C GLN A 37 14.72 -1.87 -7.82
N TRP A 38 13.40 -1.66 -7.76
CA TRP A 38 12.74 -0.52 -8.41
C TRP A 38 12.67 0.74 -7.53
N ILE A 39 13.13 0.66 -6.28
CA ILE A 39 13.21 1.79 -5.36
C ILE A 39 14.48 2.58 -5.66
N GLU A 40 14.30 3.78 -6.23
CA GLU A 40 15.40 4.70 -6.56
C GLU A 40 15.41 5.87 -5.58
N LEU A 41 16.52 6.07 -4.86
CA LEU A 41 16.63 7.12 -3.85
C LEU A 41 16.37 8.52 -4.44
N SER A 42 16.80 8.76 -5.68
CA SER A 42 16.62 10.03 -6.39
C SER A 42 15.15 10.39 -6.67
N HIS A 43 14.22 9.43 -6.53
CA HIS A 43 12.80 9.71 -6.68
C HIS A 43 12.18 10.38 -5.46
N TYR A 44 12.83 10.37 -4.30
CA TYR A 44 12.25 10.89 -3.06
C TYR A 44 12.77 12.29 -2.75
N PHE A 45 11.90 13.15 -2.21
CA PHE A 45 12.28 14.47 -1.74
C PHE A 45 13.28 14.39 -0.57
N ASN A 46 13.01 13.52 0.40
CA ASN A 46 13.89 13.24 1.52
C ASN A 46 14.02 11.71 1.68
N PRO A 47 15.04 11.07 1.10
CA PRO A 47 15.23 9.63 1.19
C PRO A 47 15.47 9.11 2.62
N LYS A 48 15.88 9.99 3.55
CA LYS A 48 16.05 9.64 4.98
C LYS A 48 14.86 10.10 5.83
N GLY A 49 13.80 10.59 5.19
CA GLY A 49 12.63 11.18 5.84
C GLY A 49 11.48 10.19 6.06
N LEU A 50 10.38 10.71 6.58
CA LEU A 50 9.17 9.96 6.96
C LEU A 50 8.49 9.24 5.78
N HIS A 51 8.71 9.74 4.56
CA HIS A 51 8.12 9.26 3.31
C HIS A 51 9.19 8.72 2.34
N GLY A 52 10.32 8.26 2.89
CA GLY A 52 11.43 7.68 2.12
C GLY A 52 11.24 6.19 1.76
N PRO A 53 12.30 5.55 1.22
CA PRO A 53 12.35 4.13 0.87
C PRO A 53 11.84 3.18 1.96
N ASP A 54 12.10 3.45 3.24
CA ASP A 54 11.72 2.53 4.32
C ASP A 54 10.19 2.48 4.49
N HIS A 55 9.51 3.61 4.30
CA HIS A 55 8.05 3.68 4.24
C HIS A 55 7.52 2.91 3.04
N THR A 56 8.07 3.16 1.84
CA THR A 56 7.73 2.43 0.62
C THR A 56 7.89 0.91 0.79
N GLN A 57 8.96 0.46 1.44
CA GLN A 57 9.19 -0.96 1.71
C GLN A 57 8.11 -1.56 2.61
N ARG A 58 7.77 -0.90 3.73
CA ARG A 58 6.73 -1.40 4.64
C ARG A 58 5.35 -1.41 3.97
N VAL A 59 4.99 -0.34 3.26
CA VAL A 59 3.73 -0.27 2.50
C VAL A 59 3.66 -1.35 1.42
N MET A 60 4.74 -1.59 0.68
CA MET A 60 4.79 -2.64 -0.34
C MET A 60 4.61 -4.04 0.27
N LEU A 61 5.29 -4.32 1.39
CA LEU A 61 5.15 -5.59 2.11
C LEU A 61 3.71 -5.80 2.59
N LEU A 62 3.12 -4.78 3.23
CA LEU A 62 1.74 -4.81 3.72
C LEU A 62 0.72 -4.95 2.58
N ALA A 63 0.93 -4.27 1.45
CA ALA A 63 0.05 -4.36 0.29
C ALA A 63 0.07 -5.77 -0.34
N ILE A 64 1.24 -6.40 -0.46
CA ILE A 64 1.37 -7.79 -0.91
C ILE A 64 0.67 -8.72 0.08
N LEU A 65 0.93 -8.58 1.39
CA LEU A 65 0.33 -9.40 2.43
C LEU A 65 -1.20 -9.35 2.41
N ILE A 66 -1.78 -8.13 2.39
CA ILE A 66 -3.23 -7.96 2.30
C ILE A 66 -3.76 -8.53 0.98
N GLY A 67 -3.06 -8.30 -0.14
CA GLY A 67 -3.41 -8.88 -1.43
C GLY A 67 -3.52 -10.41 -1.39
N GLN A 68 -2.57 -11.08 -0.73
CA GLN A 68 -2.56 -12.54 -0.57
C GLN A 68 -3.69 -13.04 0.32
N LEU A 69 -4.00 -12.33 1.42
CA LEU A 69 -5.18 -12.64 2.27
C LEU A 69 -6.49 -12.55 1.48
N TYR A 70 -6.58 -11.62 0.54
CA TYR A 70 -7.72 -11.45 -0.37
C TYR A 70 -7.64 -12.30 -1.65
N ARG A 71 -6.58 -13.11 -1.82
CA ARG A 71 -6.36 -14.00 -2.98
C ARG A 71 -6.50 -13.27 -4.32
N ILE A 72 -5.91 -12.08 -4.42
CA ILE A 72 -5.86 -11.31 -5.67
C ILE A 72 -4.99 -12.02 -6.74
N SER A 73 -5.17 -11.69 -8.01
CA SER A 73 -4.36 -12.27 -9.08
C SER A 73 -2.93 -11.68 -9.13
N GLU A 74 -2.03 -12.31 -9.87
CA GLU A 74 -0.66 -11.81 -10.05
C GLU A 74 -0.65 -10.43 -10.75
N GLU A 75 -1.56 -10.19 -11.71
CA GLU A 75 -1.72 -8.89 -12.36
C GLU A 75 -2.17 -7.81 -11.36
N GLU A 76 -3.09 -8.17 -10.48
CA GLU A 76 -3.57 -7.28 -9.41
C GLU A 76 -2.47 -6.97 -8.39
N GLU A 77 -1.65 -7.96 -8.02
CA GLU A 77 -0.50 -7.78 -7.14
C GLU A 77 0.54 -6.84 -7.77
N LYS A 78 0.83 -6.96 -9.08
CA LYS A 78 1.73 -6.04 -9.80
C LYS A 78 1.25 -4.59 -9.74
N ILE A 79 -0.07 -4.35 -9.80
CA ILE A 79 -0.66 -3.02 -9.66
C ILE A 79 -0.43 -2.46 -8.25
N LEU A 80 -0.62 -3.26 -7.19
CA LEU A 80 -0.37 -2.82 -5.81
C LEU A 80 1.12 -2.52 -5.56
N ILE A 81 2.01 -3.36 -6.09
CA ILE A 81 3.46 -3.14 -6.00
C ILE A 81 3.85 -1.85 -6.72
N PHE A 82 3.35 -1.63 -7.94
CA PHE A 82 3.59 -0.39 -8.66
C PHE A 82 3.09 0.82 -7.87
N SER A 83 1.88 0.72 -7.31
CA SER A 83 1.28 1.79 -6.51
C SER A 83 2.15 2.11 -5.28
N SER A 84 2.63 1.08 -4.58
CA SER A 84 3.51 1.20 -3.42
C SER A 84 4.82 1.91 -3.76
N LEU A 85 5.48 1.50 -4.84
CA LEU A 85 6.78 2.04 -5.26
C LEU A 85 6.73 3.55 -5.57
N TYR A 86 5.57 4.07 -5.98
CA TYR A 86 5.47 5.41 -6.54
C TYR A 86 4.44 6.32 -5.87
N HIS A 87 3.72 5.90 -4.83
CA HIS A 87 2.65 6.73 -4.26
C HIS A 87 3.13 8.09 -3.71
N ASP A 88 4.32 8.13 -3.11
CA ASP A 88 4.84 9.29 -2.38
C ASP A 88 5.97 10.07 -3.09
N ILE A 89 6.39 9.66 -4.30
CA ILE A 89 7.52 10.29 -5.02
C ILE A 89 7.25 11.75 -5.47
N GLY A 90 5.99 12.18 -5.41
CA GLY A 90 5.53 13.54 -5.69
C GLY A 90 5.54 14.48 -4.49
N ARG A 91 5.98 14.01 -3.31
CA ARG A 91 6.18 14.87 -2.14
C ARG A 91 7.33 15.84 -2.34
N HIS A 92 7.25 16.96 -1.62
CA HIS A 92 8.26 18.03 -1.57
C HIS A 92 8.43 18.61 -0.15
N ASN A 93 7.73 18.02 0.82
CA ASN A 93 7.82 18.25 2.25
C ASN A 93 7.06 17.11 2.96
N ASP A 94 7.15 17.06 4.29
CA ASP A 94 6.49 16.05 5.14
C ASP A 94 5.13 16.51 5.70
N GLN A 95 4.57 17.61 5.19
CA GLN A 95 3.27 18.12 5.64
C GLN A 95 2.11 17.34 5.00
N LYS A 96 0.90 17.60 5.51
CA LYS A 96 -0.33 17.12 4.88
C LYS A 96 -0.50 17.81 3.51
N ASP A 97 -0.37 17.05 2.43
CA ASP A 97 -0.54 17.50 1.05
C ASP A 97 -1.56 16.57 0.38
N SER A 98 -2.75 17.03 0.01
CA SER A 98 -3.73 16.18 -0.72
C SER A 98 -3.39 16.03 -2.21
N PHE A 99 -2.39 16.75 -2.71
CA PHE A 99 -2.01 16.79 -4.12
C PHE A 99 -0.75 15.97 -4.45
N HIS A 100 -0.02 15.46 -3.44
CA HIS A 100 1.21 14.70 -3.72
C HIS A 100 0.94 13.45 -4.56
N GLY A 101 -0.20 12.78 -4.42
CA GLY A 101 -0.58 11.65 -5.28
C GLY A 101 -0.69 12.06 -6.76
N THR A 102 -1.27 13.24 -7.05
CA THR A 102 -1.30 13.78 -8.42
C THR A 102 0.10 14.09 -8.94
N LYS A 103 0.96 14.69 -8.11
CA LYS A 103 2.36 14.97 -8.45
C LYS A 103 3.16 13.67 -8.67
N SER A 104 2.88 12.62 -7.91
CA SER A 104 3.47 11.29 -8.06
C SER A 104 3.12 10.70 -9.43
N VAL A 105 1.85 10.78 -9.85
CA VAL A 105 1.45 10.35 -11.21
C VAL A 105 2.16 11.16 -12.30
N GLN A 106 2.30 12.47 -12.14
CA GLN A 106 3.03 13.31 -13.09
C GLN A 106 4.50 12.88 -13.18
N LYS A 107 5.14 12.61 -12.04
CA LYS A 107 6.53 12.15 -11.99
C LYS A 107 6.71 10.75 -12.58
N VAL A 108 5.79 9.81 -12.32
CA VAL A 108 5.75 8.49 -12.98
C VAL A 108 5.72 8.63 -14.50
N LYS A 109 4.89 9.53 -15.03
CA LYS A 109 4.79 9.81 -16.48
C LYS A 109 6.08 10.41 -17.03
N ALA A 110 6.65 11.41 -16.34
CA ALA A 110 7.90 12.06 -16.75
C ALA A 110 9.08 11.06 -16.79
N LEU A 111 9.15 10.17 -15.81
CA LEU A 111 10.15 9.10 -15.71
C LEU A 111 9.84 7.88 -16.59
N LYS A 112 8.73 7.90 -17.34
CA LYS A 112 8.24 6.79 -18.18
C LYS A 112 8.20 5.43 -17.45
N ARG A 113 7.84 5.42 -16.17
CA ARG A 113 7.82 4.18 -15.36
C ARG A 113 6.61 3.34 -15.71
N ARG A 114 6.85 2.06 -15.98
CA ARG A 114 5.83 1.03 -16.18
C ARG A 114 6.08 -0.27 -15.41
N MET A 115 7.31 -0.50 -14.94
CA MET A 115 7.70 -1.75 -14.26
C MET A 115 7.28 -2.97 -15.11
N HIS A 116 6.36 -3.80 -14.61
CA HIS A 116 5.82 -4.98 -15.27
C HIS A 116 4.34 -4.81 -15.66
N LEU A 117 3.82 -3.59 -15.67
CA LEU A 117 2.46 -3.31 -16.16
C LEU A 117 2.50 -3.31 -17.69
N THR A 118 1.87 -4.32 -18.29
CA THR A 118 2.01 -4.65 -19.71
C THR A 118 0.91 -4.04 -20.56
N CYS A 119 -0.26 -3.77 -19.97
CA CYS A 119 -1.37 -3.12 -20.67
C CYS A 119 -1.67 -1.72 -20.10
N SER A 120 -2.30 -0.87 -20.91
CA SER A 120 -2.66 0.50 -20.50
C SER A 120 -3.63 0.51 -19.32
N GLN A 121 -4.56 -0.45 -19.27
CA GLN A 121 -5.58 -0.51 -18.23
C GLN A 121 -4.98 -0.76 -16.84
N GLU A 122 -3.92 -1.57 -16.72
CA GLU A 122 -3.19 -1.78 -15.45
C GLU A 122 -2.53 -0.48 -14.97
N LEU A 123 -1.89 0.25 -15.87
CA LEU A 123 -1.25 1.53 -15.56
C LEU A 123 -2.29 2.59 -15.17
N ASP A 124 -3.43 2.61 -15.86
CA ASP A 124 -4.54 3.50 -15.53
C ASP A 124 -5.08 3.19 -14.12
N ILE A 125 -5.26 1.92 -13.77
CA ILE A 125 -5.66 1.51 -12.42
C ILE A 125 -4.61 1.97 -11.39
N ALA A 126 -3.33 1.66 -11.61
CA ALA A 126 -2.27 1.99 -10.66
C ALA A 126 -2.14 3.51 -10.46
N THR A 127 -2.23 4.29 -11.53
CA THR A 127 -2.17 5.76 -11.43
C THR A 127 -3.41 6.35 -10.76
N MET A 128 -4.59 5.73 -10.89
CA MET A 128 -5.77 6.13 -10.12
C MET A 128 -5.58 5.89 -8.61
N ILE A 129 -5.03 4.73 -8.24
CA ILE A 129 -4.70 4.43 -6.84
C ILE A 129 -3.71 5.44 -6.29
N ILE A 130 -2.58 5.66 -6.99
CA ILE A 130 -1.56 6.64 -6.58
C ILE A 130 -2.16 8.04 -6.47
N LYS A 131 -2.99 8.46 -7.43
CA LYS A 131 -3.54 9.83 -7.44
C LYS A 131 -4.39 10.12 -6.20
N TYR A 132 -5.17 9.14 -5.75
CA TYR A 132 -6.22 9.33 -4.75
C TYR A 132 -5.96 8.63 -3.41
N HIS A 133 -4.78 8.03 -3.19
CA HIS A 133 -4.50 7.32 -1.93
C HIS A 133 -4.56 8.25 -0.71
N SER A 134 -4.13 9.51 -0.87
CA SER A 134 -4.07 10.50 0.22
C SER A 134 -5.25 11.47 0.30
N VAL A 135 -6.25 11.30 -0.57
CA VAL A 135 -7.49 12.09 -0.48
C VAL A 135 -8.53 11.37 0.38
N ASP A 136 -9.54 12.11 0.84
CA ASP A 136 -10.68 11.55 1.55
C ASP A 136 -11.45 10.55 0.68
N ASP A 137 -11.99 9.50 1.30
CA ASP A 137 -12.71 8.43 0.60
C ASP A 137 -13.93 8.96 -0.16
N SER A 138 -14.63 9.97 0.38
CA SER A 138 -15.80 10.56 -0.29
C SER A 138 -15.43 11.16 -1.65
N ILE A 139 -14.30 11.89 -1.71
CA ILE A 139 -13.78 12.51 -2.93
C ILE A 139 -13.34 11.44 -3.94
N ALA A 140 -12.61 10.42 -3.47
CA ALA A 140 -12.18 9.33 -4.34
C ALA A 140 -13.38 8.55 -4.91
N MET A 141 -14.41 8.30 -4.10
CA MET A 141 -15.62 7.60 -4.52
C MET A 141 -16.41 8.34 -5.60
N GLU A 142 -16.47 9.67 -5.55
CA GLU A 142 -17.09 10.45 -6.63
C GLU A 142 -16.36 10.28 -7.96
N GLU A 143 -15.03 10.30 -7.94
CA GLU A 143 -14.25 10.03 -9.15
C GLU A 143 -14.41 8.57 -9.62
N HIS A 144 -14.45 7.62 -8.69
CA HIS A 144 -14.66 6.21 -9.02
C HIS A 144 -16.00 6.01 -9.76
N LYS A 145 -17.07 6.69 -9.33
CA LYS A 145 -18.36 6.69 -10.04
C LYS A 145 -18.26 7.30 -11.44
N ARG A 146 -17.43 8.34 -11.62
CA ARG A 146 -17.22 8.97 -12.91
C ARG A 146 -16.53 8.02 -13.90
N ILE A 147 -15.47 7.31 -13.47
CA ILE A 147 -14.75 6.37 -14.33
C ILE A 147 -15.56 5.12 -14.67
N GLN A 148 -16.51 4.71 -13.81
CA GLN A 148 -17.38 3.56 -14.04
C GLN A 148 -18.15 3.64 -15.37
N ARG A 149 -18.39 4.85 -15.87
CA ARG A 149 -19.05 5.10 -17.15
C ARG A 149 -18.18 4.77 -18.37
N PHE A 150 -16.86 4.78 -18.21
CA PHE A 150 -15.90 4.66 -19.31
C PHE A 150 -15.09 3.35 -19.24
N TRP A 151 -15.01 2.72 -18.07
CA TRP A 151 -14.25 1.50 -17.87
C TRP A 151 -15.14 0.27 -17.89
N SER A 152 -14.57 -0.87 -18.31
CA SER A 152 -15.25 -2.14 -18.17
C SER A 152 -15.58 -2.43 -16.70
N HIS A 153 -16.65 -3.20 -16.46
CA HIS A 153 -17.02 -3.60 -15.10
C HIS A 153 -15.86 -4.26 -14.36
N LYS A 154 -15.09 -5.13 -15.04
CA LYS A 154 -13.89 -5.79 -14.50
C LYS A 154 -12.82 -4.77 -14.08
N ALA A 155 -12.49 -3.80 -14.93
CA ALA A 155 -11.47 -2.80 -14.61
C ALA A 155 -11.89 -1.92 -13.41
N TYR A 156 -13.17 -1.52 -13.37
CA TYR A 156 -13.73 -0.74 -12.27
C TYR A 156 -13.71 -1.49 -10.93
N THR A 157 -14.11 -2.77 -10.92
CA THR A 157 -14.13 -3.58 -9.69
C THR A 157 -12.72 -3.92 -9.22
N THR A 158 -11.79 -4.23 -10.13
CA THR A 158 -10.36 -4.37 -9.80
C THR A 158 -9.80 -3.09 -9.20
N MET A 159 -10.00 -1.93 -9.84
CA MET A 159 -9.55 -0.64 -9.30
C MET A 159 -10.08 -0.39 -7.90
N SER A 160 -11.39 -0.54 -7.70
CA SER A 160 -12.03 -0.27 -6.41
C SER A 160 -11.50 -1.18 -5.30
N LYS A 161 -11.31 -2.48 -5.60
CA LYS A 161 -10.74 -3.45 -4.66
C LYS A 161 -9.31 -3.09 -4.28
N LEU A 162 -8.45 -2.85 -5.27
CA LEU A 162 -7.03 -2.57 -5.03
C LEU A 162 -6.80 -1.21 -4.38
N TYR A 163 -7.65 -0.22 -4.66
CA TYR A 163 -7.63 1.07 -3.96
C TYR A 163 -7.80 0.91 -2.44
N LEU A 164 -8.78 0.11 -2.01
CA LEU A 164 -9.03 -0.12 -0.57
C LEU A 164 -7.87 -0.88 0.07
N ILE A 165 -7.35 -1.90 -0.59
CA ILE A 165 -6.17 -2.65 -0.11
C ILE A 165 -4.97 -1.72 0.04
N PHE A 166 -4.69 -0.91 -0.97
CA PHE A 166 -3.56 0.01 -0.95
C PHE A 166 -3.66 1.06 0.16
N LYS A 167 -4.84 1.67 0.32
CA LYS A 167 -5.05 2.66 1.39
C LYS A 167 -4.90 2.07 2.78
N ASP A 168 -5.31 0.83 2.98
CA ASP A 168 -5.09 0.16 4.26
C ASP A 168 -3.62 -0.14 4.49
N ALA A 169 -2.87 -0.56 3.46
CA ALA A 169 -1.42 -0.79 3.57
C ALA A 169 -0.67 0.50 3.95
N ASP A 170 -1.00 1.62 3.30
CA ASP A 170 -0.45 2.95 3.63
C ASP A 170 -0.86 3.41 5.04
N ASN A 171 -2.14 3.21 5.40
CA ASN A 171 -2.65 3.58 6.72
C ASN A 171 -2.02 2.76 7.85
N LEU A 172 -1.82 1.45 7.64
CA LEU A 172 -1.15 0.58 8.61
C LEU A 172 0.27 1.06 8.91
N ASP A 173 1.01 1.58 7.93
CA ASP A 173 2.36 2.11 8.17
C ASP A 173 2.37 3.45 8.94
N ARG A 174 1.22 4.02 9.29
CA ARG A 174 1.13 5.21 10.18
C ARG A 174 1.56 4.91 11.61
N VAL A 175 1.73 3.64 11.98
CA VAL A 175 2.42 3.25 13.24
C VAL A 175 3.79 3.93 13.35
N ARG A 176 4.45 4.21 12.21
CA ARG A 176 5.76 4.87 12.16
C ARG A 176 5.78 6.27 12.78
N ILE A 177 4.63 6.94 12.75
CA ILE A 177 4.41 8.30 13.28
C ILE A 177 3.38 8.30 14.42
N SER A 178 3.06 7.13 14.99
CA SER A 178 2.07 6.97 16.05
C SER A 178 0.70 7.58 15.73
N ASP A 179 0.28 7.49 14.46
CA ASP A 179 -0.97 8.09 13.96
C ASP A 179 -1.83 7.09 13.18
N LEU A 180 -1.72 5.81 13.53
CA LEU A 180 -2.61 4.77 13.03
C LEU A 180 -3.98 4.92 13.71
N ASP A 181 -5.02 5.14 12.92
CA ASP A 181 -6.41 5.08 13.35
C ASP A 181 -7.15 3.95 12.62
N ILE A 182 -7.54 2.94 13.39
CA ILE A 182 -8.21 1.72 12.92
C ILE A 182 -9.54 1.99 12.22
N ARG A 183 -10.19 3.13 12.51
CA ARG A 183 -11.48 3.52 11.88
C ARG A 183 -11.31 3.85 10.41
N TYR A 184 -10.09 4.17 9.99
CA TYR A 184 -9.73 4.36 8.60
C TYR A 184 -9.31 3.06 7.91
N LEU A 185 -9.27 1.91 8.58
CA LEU A 185 -9.02 0.64 7.89
C LEU A 185 -10.33 0.13 7.25
N ARG A 186 -10.33 -0.07 5.94
CA ARG A 186 -11.52 -0.44 5.15
C ARG A 186 -11.75 -1.94 5.10
N ASN A 187 -10.71 -2.74 5.30
CA ASN A 187 -10.75 -4.19 5.23
C ASN A 187 -10.66 -4.82 6.62
N LYS A 188 -11.48 -5.84 6.84
CA LYS A 188 -11.48 -6.61 8.11
C LYS A 188 -10.13 -7.25 8.40
N GLU A 189 -9.42 -7.71 7.36
CA GLU A 189 -8.11 -8.32 7.49
C GLU A 189 -7.07 -7.29 7.95
N SER A 190 -7.13 -6.07 7.40
CA SER A 190 -6.23 -4.97 7.78
C SER A 190 -6.37 -4.58 9.25
N VAL A 191 -7.58 -4.60 9.80
CA VAL A 191 -7.80 -4.34 11.24
C VAL A 191 -7.09 -5.37 12.13
N LYS A 192 -6.93 -6.59 11.66
CA LYS A 192 -6.22 -7.67 12.38
C LYS A 192 -4.71 -7.67 12.16
N LEU A 193 -4.21 -6.82 11.26
CA LEU A 193 -2.79 -6.64 10.96
C LEU A 193 -2.14 -5.50 11.74
N THR A 194 -2.86 -4.84 12.65
CA THR A 194 -2.33 -3.66 13.36
C THR A 194 -1.11 -4.00 14.21
N SER A 195 -1.15 -5.09 14.99
CA SER A 195 0.03 -5.53 15.75
C SER A 195 1.17 -6.01 14.85
N PHE A 196 0.86 -6.67 13.73
CA PHE A 196 1.88 -7.04 12.74
C PHE A 196 2.59 -5.81 12.16
N ALA A 197 1.86 -4.73 11.86
CA ALA A 197 2.43 -3.48 11.36
C ALA A 197 3.33 -2.81 12.41
N GLU A 198 2.92 -2.80 13.68
CA GLU A 198 3.73 -2.29 14.80
C GLU A 198 5.04 -3.08 14.94
N ASP A 199 4.95 -4.42 14.96
CA ASP A 199 6.11 -5.30 15.08
C ASP A 199 7.06 -5.15 13.87
N LEU A 200 6.51 -5.08 12.65
CA LEU A 200 7.26 -4.82 11.43
C LEU A 200 8.02 -3.50 11.52
N TYR A 201 7.38 -2.43 11.97
CA TYR A 201 8.02 -1.14 12.12
C TYR A 201 9.14 -1.19 13.18
N CYS A 202 8.86 -1.74 14.36
CA CYS A 202 9.83 -1.86 15.45
C CYS A 202 11.06 -2.69 15.03
N PHE A 203 10.86 -3.72 14.21
CA PHE A 203 11.94 -4.50 13.62
C PHE A 203 12.74 -3.67 12.60
N HIS A 204 12.05 -3.02 11.65
CA HIS A 204 12.69 -2.27 10.57
C HIS A 204 13.53 -1.08 11.08
N GLN A 205 13.19 -0.49 12.23
CA GLN A 205 14.03 0.54 12.84
C GLN A 205 15.43 0.06 13.26
N LYS A 206 15.61 -1.25 13.45
CA LYS A 206 16.85 -1.85 13.95
C LYS A 206 17.66 -2.54 12.85
N GLU A 207 17.06 -2.72 11.68
CA GLU A 207 17.55 -3.60 10.63
C GLU A 207 17.47 -2.91 9.27
N SER A 208 18.48 -3.11 8.42
CA SER A 208 18.51 -2.48 7.09
C SER A 208 17.55 -3.12 6.07
N SER A 209 16.83 -4.16 6.47
CA SER A 209 15.88 -4.88 5.62
C SER A 209 14.76 -5.49 6.44
N VAL A 210 13.53 -5.46 5.92
CA VAL A 210 12.36 -6.11 6.52
C VAL A 210 12.30 -7.62 6.28
N ILE A 211 13.15 -8.19 5.43
CA ILE A 211 13.06 -9.62 5.06
C ILE A 211 13.25 -10.57 6.25
N PRO A 212 14.23 -10.37 7.16
CA PRO A 212 14.41 -11.28 8.28
C PRO A 212 13.22 -11.24 9.27
N PHE A 213 12.41 -10.18 9.26
CA PHE A 213 11.16 -10.14 10.03
C PHE A 213 10.18 -11.24 9.61
N LEU A 214 10.21 -11.68 8.35
CA LEU A 214 9.29 -12.69 7.81
C LEU A 214 9.84 -14.12 7.86
N LYS A 215 11.12 -14.27 8.23
CA LYS A 215 11.73 -15.57 8.50
C LYS A 215 11.41 -16.02 9.93
#